data_AF-A0A4Y2DAM1-F1
#
_entry.id   AF-A0A4Y2DAM1-F1
#
_cell.length_a   1.000
_cell.length_b   1.000
_cell.length_c   1.000
_cell.angle_alpha   90.00
_cell.angle_beta   90.00
_cell.angle_gamma   90.00
#
_symmetry.space_group_name_H-M   'P 1'
#
loop_
_entity.id
_entity.type
_entity.pdbx_description
1 polymer ?
#
loop_
_entity_poly.entity_id
_entity_poly.type
_entity_poly.pdbx_seq_one_letter_code
_entity_poly.pdbx_strand_id
1 'polypeptide(L)' 'TSNLIKIVEYAFCLPGTSAPVERVFSLMNNAWTDDRGLMKESTVNGLMTCKINIGLACEDFYNKIKNKKRLSEKSPSQ' A
#
# COMPACT_ATOMS: atom_id res chain seq x y z
N THR A 1 27.48 -16.59 12.25
CA THR A 1 26.20 -16.87 11.54
C THR A 1 25.30 -15.65 11.32
N SER A 2 25.45 -14.54 12.05
CA SER A 2 24.64 -13.31 11.88
C SER A 2 24.54 -12.74 10.44
N ASN A 3 25.64 -12.77 9.67
CA ASN A 3 25.64 -12.22 8.30
C ASN A 3 24.83 -13.07 7.30
N LEU A 4 24.69 -14.37 7.55
CA LEU A 4 23.93 -15.26 6.67
C LEU A 4 22.43 -14.96 6.75
N ILE A 5 21.94 -14.67 7.96
CA ILE A 5 20.55 -14.29 8.21
C ILE A 5 20.20 -13.02 7.43
N LYS A 6 21.05 -12.00 7.47
CA LYS A 6 20.84 -10.74 6.73
C LYS A 6 20.73 -10.93 5.22
N ILE A 7 21.53 -11.85 4.65
CA ILE A 7 21.51 -12.16 3.22
C ILE A 7 20.19 -12.86 2.85
N VAL A 8 19.75 -13.80 3.70
CA VAL A 8 18.51 -14.53 3.50
C VAL A 8 17.30 -13.60 3.63
N GLU A 9 17.26 -12.73 4.63
CA GLU A 9 16.24 -11.69 4.79
C GLU A 9 16.15 -10.79 3.55
N TYR A 10 17.30 -10.31 3.05
CA TYR A 10 17.33 -9.48 1.85
C TYR A 10 16.82 -10.22 0.61
N ALA A 11 17.22 -11.49 0.42
CA ALA A 11 16.77 -12.31 -0.70
C ALA A 11 15.25 -12.55 -0.68
N PHE A 12 14.65 -12.72 0.50
CA PHE A 12 13.19 -12.87 0.64
C PHE A 12 12.41 -11.56 0.53
N CYS A 13 13.04 -10.41 0.78
CA CYS A 13 12.44 -9.10 0.54
C CYS A 13 12.30 -8.76 -0.96
N LEU A 14 13.09 -9.40 -1.82
CA LEU A 14 13.00 -9.21 -3.25
C LEU A 14 11.86 -10.07 -3.82
N PRO A 15 10.88 -9.47 -4.53
CA PRO A 15 9.85 -10.26 -5.18
C PRO A 15 10.49 -11.09 -6.30
N GLY A 16 10.26 -12.40 -6.29
CA GLY A 16 10.79 -13.31 -7.31
C GLY A 16 10.18 -13.12 -8.72
N THR A 17 9.17 -12.25 -8.85
CA THR A 17 8.48 -11.93 -10.12
C THR A 17 8.06 -10.47 -10.16
N SER A 18 7.77 -9.94 -11.35
CA SER A 18 7.19 -8.59 -11.53
C SER A 18 5.70 -8.51 -11.18
N ALA A 19 5.02 -9.64 -11.02
CA ALA A 19 3.57 -9.71 -10.81
C ALA A 19 3.05 -8.86 -9.64
N PRO A 20 3.72 -8.78 -8.46
CA PRO A 20 3.30 -7.89 -7.38
C PRO A 20 3.33 -6.43 -7.81
N VAL A 21 4.38 -6.00 -8.52
CA VAL A 21 4.55 -4.62 -9.00
C VAL A 21 3.53 -4.30 -10.07
N GLU A 22 3.30 -5.20 -11.03
CA GLU A 22 2.26 -5.05 -12.06
C GLU A 22 0.86 -4.94 -11.46
N ARG A 23 0.57 -5.69 -10.39
CA ARG A 23 -0.68 -5.57 -9.63
C ARG A 23 -0.86 -4.16 -9.05
N VAL A 24 0.23 -3.56 -8.56
CA VAL A 24 0.21 -2.18 -8.05
C VAL A 24 -0.13 -1.20 -9.17
N PHE A 25 0.56 -1.29 -10.29
CA PHE A 25 0.29 -0.43 -11.45
C PHE A 25 -1.12 -0.59 -12.01
N SER A 26 -1.65 -1.81 -12.10
CA SER A 26 -3.02 -2.06 -12.55
C SER A 26 -4.05 -1.39 -11.64
N LEU A 27 -3.90 -1.53 -10.32
CA LEU A 27 -4.80 -0.91 -9.35
C LEU A 27 -4.69 0.62 -9.34
N MET A 28 -3.48 1.16 -9.53
CA MET A 28 -3.29 2.61 -9.69
C MET A 28 -3.98 3.12 -10.96
N ASN A 29 -3.77 2.47 -12.10
CA ASN A 29 -4.41 2.84 -13.36
C ASN A 29 -5.95 2.77 -13.28
N ASN A 30 -6.49 1.76 -12.57
CA ASN A 30 -7.93 1.66 -12.32
C ASN A 30 -8.47 2.76 -11.41
N ALA A 31 -7.65 3.27 -10.47
CA ALA A 31 -8.03 4.36 -9.57
C ALA A 31 -7.79 5.75 -10.19
N TRP A 32 -6.88 5.86 -11.16
CA TRP A 32 -6.44 7.08 -11.83
C TRP A 32 -7.16 7.33 -13.17
N THR A 33 -8.35 6.76 -13.40
CA THR A 33 -9.09 7.02 -14.65
C THR A 33 -9.52 8.50 -14.74
N ASP A 34 -9.34 9.11 -15.92
CA ASP A 34 -9.50 10.55 -16.24
C ASP A 34 -10.85 11.15 -15.79
N ASP A 35 -11.89 10.32 -15.73
CA ASP A 35 -13.26 10.69 -15.36
C ASP A 35 -13.43 11.16 -13.90
N ARG A 36 -12.46 10.87 -13.01
CA ARG A 36 -12.60 11.12 -11.56
C ARG A 36 -11.92 12.38 -11.02
N GLY A 37 -11.35 13.23 -11.89
CA GLY A 37 -10.62 14.41 -11.47
C GLY A 37 -9.35 14.03 -10.72
N LEU A 38 -8.25 13.90 -11.48
CA LEU A 38 -6.86 13.69 -11.03
C LEU A 38 -6.68 13.74 -9.50
N MET A 39 -6.72 12.58 -8.85
CA MET A 39 -6.42 12.49 -7.43
C MET A 39 -4.97 12.96 -7.21
N LYS A 40 -4.68 13.64 -6.09
CA LYS A 40 -3.30 14.00 -5.77
C LYS A 40 -2.47 12.72 -5.59
N GLU A 41 -1.21 12.74 -6.01
CA GLU A 41 -0.26 11.63 -5.85
C GLU A 41 -0.24 11.08 -4.41
N SER A 42 -0.23 11.97 -3.41
CA SER A 42 -0.27 11.59 -2.00
C SER A 42 -1.52 10.79 -1.61
N THR A 43 -2.66 11.08 -2.25
CA THR A 43 -3.91 10.36 -2.02
C THR A 43 -3.88 8.99 -2.67
N VAL A 44 -3.31 8.89 -3.87
CA VAL A 44 -3.18 7.61 -4.59
C VAL A 44 -2.17 6.70 -3.90
N ASN A 45 -1.04 7.24 -3.44
CA ASN A 45 -0.06 6.50 -2.66
C ASN A 45 -0.67 5.95 -1.35
N GLY A 46 -1.43 6.78 -0.63
CA GLY A 46 -2.16 6.36 0.58
C GLY A 46 -3.18 5.26 0.30
N LEU A 47 -4.00 5.42 -0.74
CA LEU A 47 -5.00 4.43 -1.15
C LEU A 47 -4.35 3.09 -1.55
N MET A 48 -3.27 3.15 -2.32
CA MET A 48 -2.55 1.99 -2.80
C MET A 48 -1.89 1.23 -1.64
N THR A 49 -1.25 1.95 -0.73
CA THR A 49 -0.65 1.40 0.50
C THR A 49 -1.69 0.66 1.34
N CYS A 50 -2.88 1.23 1.52
CA CYS A 50 -3.98 0.55 2.21
C CYS A 50 -4.42 -0.70 1.45
N LYS A 51 -4.68 -0.61 0.14
CA LYS A 51 -5.19 -1.75 -0.65
C LYS A 51 -4.21 -2.93 -0.74
N ILE A 52 -2.91 -2.69 -0.86
CA ILE A 52 -1.91 -3.76 -0.95
C ILE A 52 -1.70 -4.43 0.41
N ASN A 53 -1.53 -3.61 1.45
CA ASN A 53 -1.07 -4.12 2.75
C ASN A 53 -2.21 -4.56 3.65
N ILE A 54 -3.43 -4.09 3.38
CA ILE A 54 -4.62 -4.43 4.15
C ILE A 54 -5.47 -5.36 3.29
N GLY A 55 -5.20 -6.66 3.40
CA GLY A 55 -5.98 -7.73 2.76
C GLY A 55 -7.37 -7.92 3.36
N LEU A 56 -8.04 -6.84 3.76
CA LEU A 56 -9.40 -6.85 4.30
C LEU A 56 -10.37 -6.28 3.26
N ALA A 57 -11.62 -6.74 3.33
CA ALA A 57 -12.70 -6.08 2.61
C ALA A 57 -12.87 -4.63 3.12
N CYS A 58 -13.38 -3.74 2.27
CA CYS A 58 -13.54 -2.32 2.62
C CYS A 58 -14.38 -2.11 3.89
N GLU A 59 -15.40 -2.93 4.11
CA GLU A 59 -16.25 -2.87 5.30
C GLU A 59 -15.49 -3.27 6.57
N ASP A 60 -14.77 -4.38 6.53
CA ASP A 60 -13.91 -4.83 7.64
C ASP A 60 -12.80 -3.82 7.94
N PHE A 61 -12.20 -3.24 6.90
CA PHE A 61 -11.24 -2.16 7.04
C PHE A 61 -11.86 -0.95 7.73
N TYR A 62 -13.01 -0.49 7.25
CA TYR A 62 -13.74 0.64 7.84
C TYR A 62 -14.07 0.39 9.31
N ASN A 63 -14.59 -0.80 9.66
CA ASN A 63 -14.90 -1.17 11.03
C ASN A 63 -13.63 -1.27 11.91
N LYS A 64 -12.50 -1.71 11.34
CA LYS A 64 -11.21 -1.77 12.03
C LYS A 64 -10.60 -0.39 12.29
N ILE A 65 -10.75 0.55 11.36
CA ILE A 65 -10.26 1.93 11.55
C ILE A 65 -11.21 2.76 12.42
N LYS A 66 -12.52 2.53 12.33
CA LYS A 66 -13.55 3.23 13.12
C LYS A 66 -13.30 3.09 14.63
N ASN A 67 -12.74 1.96 15.05
CA ASN A 67 -12.40 1.68 16.44
C ASN A 67 -10.97 2.08 16.85
N LYS A 68 -10.12 2.50 15.89
CA LYS A 68 -8.76 2.98 16.18
C LYS A 68 -8.67 4.50 16.07
N LYS A 69 -8.56 5.16 17.23
CA LYS A 69 -8.41 6.63 17.40
C LYS A 69 -7.13 7.23 16.76
N ARG A 70 -6.33 6.48 16.00
CA ARG A 70 -4.90 6.77 15.76
C ARG A 70 -4.45 6.81 14.30
N LEU A 71 -5.34 7.15 13.37
CA LEU A 71 -4.98 7.37 11.96
C LEU A 71 -5.03 8.86 11.55
N SER A 72 -5.34 9.77 12.47
CA SER A 72 -5.43 11.22 12.19
C SER A 72 -4.19 12.03 12.63
N GLU A 73 -3.07 11.38 12.97
CA GLU A 73 -1.82 12.08 13.24
C GLU A 73 -0.99 12.15 11.95
N LYS A 74 -1.35 13.17 11.15
CA LYS A 74 -0.55 13.91 10.15
C LYS A 74 0.50 13.12 9.36
N SER A 75 0.27 12.99 8.05
CA SER A 75 1.36 12.90 7.08
C SER A 75 2.30 14.09 7.30
N PRO A 76 3.62 13.91 7.54
CA PRO A 76 4.54 15.04 7.44
C PRO A 76 4.54 15.49 5.99
N SER A 77 3.95 16.65 5.76
CA SER A 77 4.21 17.48 4.60
C SER A 77 5.71 17.76 4.54
N GLN A 78 6.40 17.11 3.61
CA GLN A 78 7.61 17.64 2.99
C GLN A 78 7.25 18.06 1.57
#